data_AF-A0A8K0KR65-F1
#
_entry.id   AF-A0A8K0KR65-F1
#
_cell.length_a   1.000
_cell.length_b   1.000
_cell.length_c   1.000
_cell.angle_alpha   90.00
_cell.angle_beta   90.00
_cell.angle_gamma   90.00
#
_symmetry.space_group_name_H-M   'P 1'
#
loop_
_entity.id
_entity.type
_entity.pdbx_description
1 polymer ?
#
loop_
_entity_poly.entity_id
_entity_poly.type
_entity_poly.pdbx_seq_one_letter_code
_entity_poly.pdbx_strand_id
1 'polypeptide(L)'
;MDLALKSQLGSIAKTLVQHGADVNARDAQGLTLLHRAIQRGDEYSATFLINSGASVNATIPVRGDTALHIAASFSPHAVAPDEYVFFEEERTGSASSSPEVVKAMANVGKLLLEKGLNPNMENSQG
;
A
#
# COMPACT_ATOMS: atom_id res chain seq x y z
N MET A 1 2.57 -11.49 10.61
CA MET A 1 1.50 -10.99 9.72
C MET A 1 2.02 -10.77 8.30
N ASP A 2 3.03 -9.92 8.08
CA ASP A 2 3.57 -9.62 6.73
C ASP A 2 3.94 -10.86 5.91
N LEU A 3 4.65 -11.82 6.51
CA LEU A 3 5.05 -13.04 5.83
C LEU A 3 3.84 -13.92 5.42
N ALA A 4 2.81 -13.99 6.27
CA ALA A 4 1.61 -14.77 5.97
C ALA A 4 0.84 -14.16 4.80
N LEU A 5 0.76 -12.83 4.75
CA LEU A 5 0.18 -12.09 3.63
C LEU A 5 0.98 -12.31 2.34
N LYS A 6 2.31 -12.18 2.41
CA LYS A 6 3.22 -12.41 1.27
C LYS A 6 3.09 -13.82 0.68
N SER A 7 2.82 -14.82 1.51
CA SER A 7 2.61 -16.20 1.08
C SER A 7 1.15 -16.52 0.73
N GLN A 8 0.27 -15.52 0.64
CA GLN A 8 -1.18 -15.66 0.39
C GLN A 8 -1.89 -16.60 1.39
N LEU A 9 -1.35 -16.70 2.61
CA LEU A 9 -1.88 -17.53 3.68
C LEU A 9 -2.94 -16.77 4.47
N GLY A 10 -4.05 -16.38 3.81
CA GLY A 10 -5.12 -15.61 4.43
C GLY A 10 -5.72 -16.26 5.68
N SER A 11 -5.75 -17.59 5.74
CA SER A 11 -6.17 -18.31 6.95
C SER A 11 -5.25 -18.03 8.14
N ILE A 12 -3.93 -18.03 7.92
CA ILE A 12 -2.96 -17.70 8.98
C ILE A 12 -3.04 -16.21 9.33
N ALA A 13 -3.15 -15.34 8.33
CA ALA A 13 -3.34 -13.91 8.56
C ALA A 13 -4.60 -13.63 9.40
N LYS A 14 -5.72 -14.30 9.11
CA LYS A 14 -6.97 -14.20 9.86
C LYS A 14 -6.83 -14.72 11.29
N THR A 15 -6.20 -15.88 11.47
CA THR A 15 -5.93 -16.42 12.81
C THR A 15 -5.06 -15.46 13.61
N LEU A 16 -4.04 -14.86 13.01
CA LEU A 16 -3.18 -13.88 13.67
C LEU A 16 -3.99 -12.66 14.12
N VAL A 17 -4.83 -12.08 13.26
CA VAL A 17 -5.70 -10.94 13.62
C VAL A 17 -6.68 -11.33 14.74
N GLN A 18 -7.26 -12.53 14.69
CA GLN A 18 -8.14 -13.05 15.73
C GLN A 18 -7.43 -13.22 17.09
N HIS A 19 -6.13 -13.50 17.09
CA HIS A 19 -5.31 -13.58 18.29
C HIS A 19 -4.74 -12.22 18.72
N GLY A 20 -5.26 -11.11 18.17
CA GLY A 20 -4.85 -9.76 18.55
C GLY A 20 -3.59 -9.26 17.84
N ALA A 21 -3.22 -9.84 16.69
CA ALA A 21 -2.14 -9.28 15.88
C ALA A 21 -2.51 -7.88 15.39
N ASP A 22 -1.56 -6.95 15.52
CA ASP A 22 -1.72 -5.58 15.08
C ASP A 22 -1.68 -5.51 13.54
N VAL A 23 -2.82 -5.15 12.93
CA VAL A 23 -2.95 -4.92 11.49
C VAL A 23 -2.27 -3.63 11.02
N ASN A 24 -1.98 -2.73 11.96
CA ASN A 24 -1.29 -1.47 11.73
C ASN A 24 0.20 -1.53 12.10
N ALA A 25 0.71 -2.75 12.33
CA ALA A 25 2.11 -2.97 12.63
C ALA A 25 3.00 -2.27 11.59
N ARG A 26 3.98 -1.55 12.09
CA ARG A 26 5.01 -0.87 11.30
C ARG A 26 6.28 -1.70 11.27
N ASP A 27 6.96 -1.70 10.13
CA ASP A 27 8.28 -2.30 10.01
C ASP A 27 9.39 -1.37 10.50
N ALA A 28 10.66 -1.77 10.31
CA ALA A 28 11.82 -1.00 10.72
C ALA A 28 11.94 0.36 10.00
N GLN A 29 11.31 0.52 8.84
CA GLN A 29 11.23 1.75 8.06
C GLN A 29 10.00 2.58 8.43
N GLY A 30 9.19 2.12 9.39
CA GLY A 30 7.94 2.75 9.81
C GLY A 30 6.79 2.59 8.82
N LEU A 31 6.94 1.72 7.81
CA LEU A 31 5.89 1.40 6.84
C LEU A 31 4.91 0.42 7.47
N THR A 32 3.61 0.67 7.32
CA THR A 32 2.60 -0.30 7.74
C THR A 32 2.52 -1.48 6.78
N LEU A 33 1.93 -2.58 7.24
CA LEU A 33 1.64 -3.76 6.41
C LEU A 33 0.91 -3.39 5.10
N LEU A 34 0.02 -2.40 5.13
CA LEU A 34 -0.74 -1.95 3.97
C LEU A 34 0.17 -1.27 2.93
N HIS A 35 1.11 -0.43 3.37
CA HIS A 35 2.10 0.18 2.48
C HIS A 35 2.96 -0.89 1.79
N ARG A 36 3.39 -1.92 2.54
CA ARG A 36 4.19 -3.03 1.97
C ARG A 36 3.40 -3.86 0.96
N ALA A 37 2.12 -4.12 1.22
CA ALA A 37 1.26 -4.82 0.27
C ALA A 37 1.13 -4.04 -1.05
N ILE A 38 0.89 -2.73 -0.98
CA ILE A 38 0.76 -1.86 -2.15
C ILE A 38 2.10 -1.73 -2.89
N GLN A 39 3.21 -1.52 -2.17
CA GLN A 39 4.55 -1.45 -2.77
C GLN A 39 4.92 -2.74 -3.54
N ARG A 40 4.41 -3.89 -3.10
CA ARG A 40 4.61 -5.19 -3.77
C ARG A 40 3.65 -5.43 -4.93
N GLY A 41 2.63 -4.60 -5.11
CA GLY A 41 1.56 -4.86 -6.08
C GLY A 41 0.62 -6.01 -5.65
N ASP A 42 0.56 -6.32 -4.35
CA ASP A 42 -0.19 -7.45 -3.83
C ASP A 42 -1.61 -7.04 -3.40
N GLU A 43 -2.55 -7.12 -4.35
CA GLU A 43 -3.96 -6.81 -4.11
C GLU A 43 -4.61 -7.72 -3.06
N TYR A 44 -4.20 -8.99 -2.99
CA TYR A 44 -4.77 -9.92 -2.00
C TYR A 44 -4.44 -9.45 -0.58
N SER A 45 -3.16 -9.17 -0.33
CA SER A 45 -2.69 -8.69 0.97
C SER A 45 -3.29 -7.34 1.33
N ALA A 46 -3.35 -6.40 0.38
CA ALA A 46 -3.92 -5.07 0.60
C ALA A 46 -5.42 -5.16 0.92
N THR A 47 -6.18 -5.92 0.13
CA THR A 47 -7.62 -6.11 0.33
C THR A 47 -7.92 -6.78 1.67
N PHE A 48 -7.13 -7.79 2.05
CA PHE A 48 -7.26 -8.45 3.35
C PHE A 48 -7.06 -7.47 4.51
N LEU A 49 -6.01 -6.65 4.45
CA LEU A 49 -5.69 -5.66 5.48
C LEU A 49 -6.80 -4.60 5.59
N ILE A 50 -7.24 -4.06 4.46
CA ILE A 50 -8.33 -3.08 4.37
C ILE A 50 -9.62 -3.66 4.97
N ASN A 51 -9.96 -4.91 4.65
CA ASN A 51 -11.13 -5.58 5.21
C ASN A 51 -10.98 -5.94 6.69
N SER A 52 -9.74 -6.15 7.15
CA SER A 52 -9.42 -6.40 8.56
C SER A 52 -9.40 -5.12 9.41
N GLY A 53 -9.73 -3.96 8.83
CA GLY A 53 -9.76 -2.68 9.55
C GLY A 53 -8.38 -2.03 9.71
N ALA A 54 -7.44 -2.32 8.80
CA ALA A 54 -6.19 -1.58 8.74
C ALA A 54 -6.45 -0.07 8.55
N SER A 55 -5.65 0.74 9.23
CA SER A 55 -5.66 2.19 9.15
C SER A 55 -5.21 2.61 7.76
N VAL A 56 -6.20 2.95 6.93
CA VAL A 56 -5.98 3.48 5.58
C VAL A 56 -5.28 4.84 5.64
N ASN A 57 -5.56 5.64 6.68
CA ASN A 57 -4.98 6.97 6.88
C ASN A 57 -3.55 6.95 7.44
N ALA A 58 -2.94 5.77 7.56
CA ALA A 58 -1.55 5.68 7.98
C ALA A 58 -0.66 6.35 6.92
N THR A 59 0.27 7.17 7.39
CA THR A 59 1.29 7.81 6.58
C THR A 59 2.65 7.15 6.81
N ILE A 60 3.49 7.18 5.78
CA ILE A 60 4.89 6.75 5.88
C ILE A 60 5.71 7.87 6.55
N PRO A 61 6.67 7.56 7.43
CA PRO A 61 7.39 8.59 8.18
C PRO A 61 8.34 9.44 7.31
N VAL A 62 8.75 8.95 6.14
CA VAL A 62 9.77 9.63 5.31
C VAL A 62 9.19 10.77 4.48
N ARG A 63 8.02 10.56 3.86
CA ARG A 63 7.34 11.57 3.01
C ARG A 63 5.95 11.98 3.53
N GLY A 64 5.39 11.25 4.47
CA GLY A 64 3.99 11.40 4.86
C GLY A 64 3.01 10.82 3.84
N ASP A 65 3.48 10.06 2.85
CA ASP A 65 2.63 9.44 1.83
C ASP A 65 1.64 8.47 2.50
N THR A 66 0.39 8.56 2.09
CA THR A 66 -0.66 7.58 2.43
C THR A 66 -0.61 6.38 1.50
N ALA A 67 -1.30 5.30 1.88
CA ALA A 67 -1.54 4.14 1.02
C ALA A 67 -2.03 4.51 -0.39
N LEU A 68 -2.85 5.57 -0.52
CA LEU A 68 -3.38 6.01 -1.81
C LEU A 68 -2.32 6.71 -2.68
N HIS A 69 -1.42 7.51 -2.11
CA HIS A 69 -0.32 8.13 -2.87
C HIS A 69 0.56 7.06 -3.52
N ILE A 70 0.88 6.01 -2.77
CA ILE A 70 1.66 4.90 -3.30
C ILE A 70 0.86 4.17 -4.38
N ALA A 71 -0.42 3.86 -4.16
CA ALA A 71 -1.25 3.20 -5.17
C ALA A 71 -1.40 4.04 -6.46
N ALA A 72 -1.49 5.37 -6.34
CA ALA A 72 -1.56 6.29 -7.47
C ALA A 72 -0.25 6.31 -8.30
N SER A 73 0.90 6.09 -7.66
CA SER A 73 2.19 6.00 -8.37
C SER A 73 2.31 4.79 -9.31
N PHE A 74 1.43 3.78 -9.19
CA PHE A 74 1.36 2.64 -10.12
C PHE A 74 0.59 2.97 -11.42
N SER A 75 0.03 4.18 -11.56
CA SER A 75 -0.76 4.55 -12.73
C SER A 75 0.10 4.57 -14.01
N PRO A 76 -0.40 4.04 -15.15
CA PRO A 76 0.37 3.93 -16.38
C PRO A 76 0.58 5.29 -17.06
N HIS A 77 0.09 6.39 -16.47
CA HIS A 77 0.10 7.75 -17.01
C HIS A 77 0.51 8.83 -16.00
N ALA A 78 1.23 8.48 -14.93
CA ALA A 78 1.76 9.47 -13.98
C ALA A 78 3.18 9.93 -14.37
N VAL A 79 3.33 10.51 -15.56
CA VAL A 79 4.28 11.61 -15.75
C VAL A 79 3.46 12.89 -15.76
N ALA A 80 3.13 13.38 -14.56
CA ALA A 80 2.83 14.81 -14.44
C ALA A 80 4.13 15.55 -14.85
N PRO A 81 4.07 16.50 -15.80
CA PRO A 81 5.28 17.08 -16.38
C PRO A 81 6.10 18.00 -15.46
N ASP A 82 5.78 18.15 -14.17
CA ASP A 82 6.37 19.24 -13.37
C ASP A 82 6.94 18.93 -11.98
N GLU A 83 7.13 17.69 -11.53
CA GLU A 83 7.87 17.47 -10.27
C GLU A 83 8.82 16.27 -10.25
N TYR A 84 10.04 16.58 -10.69
CA TYR A 84 11.32 15.96 -10.35
C TYR A 84 11.52 16.16 -8.81
N VAL A 85 11.98 15.25 -7.94
CA VAL A 85 13.20 14.43 -7.98
C VAL A 85 13.23 13.38 -6.83
N PHE A 86 14.12 12.39 -7.01
CA PHE A 86 14.74 11.48 -6.03
C PHE A 86 13.88 10.31 -5.54
N PHE A 87 13.80 9.32 -6.44
CA PHE A 87 13.75 7.92 -6.07
C PHE A 87 15.13 7.52 -5.55
N GLU A 88 15.23 7.16 -4.27
CA GLU A 88 16.31 6.26 -3.85
C GLU A 88 15.98 4.88 -4.40
N GLU A 89 16.88 4.51 -5.29
CA GLU A 89 16.94 3.33 -6.11
C GLU A 89 17.19 2.09 -5.23
N GLU A 90 16.14 1.35 -4.89
CA GLU A 90 16.26 -0.12 -4.81
C GLU A 90 15.62 -0.73 -6.05
N ARG A 91 16.50 -1.05 -7.00
CA ARG A 91 16.22 -1.83 -8.21
C ARG A 91 15.58 -3.17 -7.83
N THR A 92 14.26 -3.25 -7.86
CA THR A 92 13.57 -4.48 -8.25
C THR A 92 12.87 -4.23 -9.57
N GLY A 93 13.66 -4.30 -10.64
CA GLY A 93 13.12 -4.34 -12.00
C GLY A 93 12.20 -5.55 -12.19
N SER A 94 11.19 -5.35 -13.05
CA SER A 94 10.44 -6.37 -13.78
C SER A 94 9.03 -6.78 -13.32
N ALA A 95 8.36 -6.08 -12.39
CA ALA A 95 6.94 -6.37 -12.08
C ALA A 95 5.99 -5.14 -12.05
N SER A 96 6.53 -3.92 -11.98
CA SER A 96 5.76 -2.67 -11.78
C SER A 96 4.98 -2.18 -13.01
N SER A 97 5.14 -2.82 -14.17
CA SER A 97 4.57 -2.36 -15.45
C SER A 97 3.55 -3.33 -16.04
N SER A 98 3.26 -4.44 -15.36
CA SER A 98 2.25 -5.37 -15.85
C SER A 98 0.86 -4.73 -15.70
N PRO A 99 0.03 -4.72 -16.77
CA PRO A 99 -1.30 -4.11 -16.73
C PRO A 99 -2.18 -4.73 -15.63
N GLU A 100 -1.91 -5.98 -15.27
CA GLU A 100 -2.54 -6.69 -14.16
C GLU A 100 -2.27 -6.03 -12.81
N VAL A 101 -1.01 -5.70 -12.51
CA VAL A 101 -0.63 -5.07 -11.24
C VAL A 101 -1.17 -3.65 -11.15
N VAL A 102 -1.10 -2.90 -12.25
CA VAL A 102 -1.69 -1.55 -12.33
C VAL A 102 -3.19 -1.59 -12.04
N LYS A 103 -3.91 -2.54 -12.64
CA LYS A 103 -5.35 -2.73 -12.40
C LYS A 103 -5.63 -3.15 -10.96
N ALA A 104 -4.82 -4.07 -10.43
CA ALA A 104 -4.92 -4.54 -9.05
C ALA A 104 -4.74 -3.38 -8.05
N MET A 105 -3.74 -2.51 -8.27
CA MET A 105 -3.52 -1.32 -7.42
C MET A 105 -4.61 -0.27 -7.59
N ALA A 106 -5.18 -0.11 -8.79
CA ALA A 106 -6.35 0.74 -9.00
C ALA A 106 -7.58 0.25 -8.20
N ASN A 107 -7.81 -1.07 -8.15
CA ASN A 107 -8.87 -1.66 -7.31
C ASN A 107 -8.63 -1.37 -5.83
N VAL A 108 -7.39 -1.56 -5.35
CA VAL A 108 -7.00 -1.25 -3.98
C VAL A 108 -7.22 0.24 -3.68
N GLY A 109 -6.79 1.13 -4.58
CA GLY A 109 -7.04 2.58 -4.46
C GLY A 109 -8.52 2.89 -4.31
N LYS A 110 -9.38 2.26 -5.11
CA LYS A 110 -10.83 2.39 -4.99
C LYS A 110 -11.35 1.91 -3.62
N LEU A 111 -10.87 0.76 -3.14
CA LEU A 111 -11.20 0.24 -1.80
C LEU A 111 -10.80 1.20 -0.68
N LEU A 112 -9.64 1.87 -0.79
CA LEU A 112 -9.21 2.88 0.18
C LEU A 112 -10.20 4.06 0.23
N LEU A 113 -10.63 4.54 -0.94
CA LEU A 113 -11.64 5.61 -1.04
C LEU A 113 -12.98 5.19 -0.45
N GLU A 114 -13.43 3.95 -0.72
CA GLU A 114 -14.65 3.39 -0.15
C GLU A 114 -14.59 3.28 1.39
N LYS A 115 -13.41 3.06 1.96
CA LYS A 115 -13.18 3.07 3.41
C LYS A 115 -13.06 4.47 4.01
N GLY A 116 -13.25 5.52 3.22
CA GLY A 116 -13.27 6.91 3.69
C GLY A 116 -11.88 7.54 3.80
N LEU A 117 -10.86 6.98 3.13
CA LEU A 117 -9.60 7.67 2.96
C LEU A 117 -9.82 8.93 2.12
N ASN A 118 -9.48 10.08 2.68
CA ASN A 118 -9.61 11.34 1.97
C ASN A 118 -8.55 11.41 0.84
N PRO A 119 -8.95 11.49 -0.44
CA PRO A 119 -8.02 11.56 -1.56
C PRO A 119 -7.17 12.84 -1.55
N ASN A 120 -7.65 13.90 -0.90
CA ASN A 120 -6.96 15.18 -0.77
C ASN A 120 -6.16 15.25 0.54
N MET A 121 -5.87 14.11 1.18
CA MET A 121 -4.91 14.11 2.28
C MET A 121 -3.56 14.50 1.70
N GLU A 122 -3.15 15.74 1.95
CA GLU A 122 -1.82 16.23 1.62
C GLU A 122 -0.80 15.42 2.42
N ASN A 123 0.21 14.89 1.72
CA ASN A 123 1.38 14.33 2.38
C ASN A 123 2.24 15.48 2.93
N SER A 124 3.43 15.17 3.45
CA SER A 124 4.32 16.22 3.97
C SER A 124 4.89 17.12 2.88
N GLN A 125 4.51 16.93 1.61
CA GLN A 125 4.93 17.73 0.47
C GLN A 125 3.91 18.81 0.08
N GLY A 126 2.67 18.75 0.60
CA GLY A 126 1.58 19.66 0.20
C GLY A 126 0.81 19.08 -0.97
#